data_AF-A0A7G1I4J2-F1
#
_entry.id   AF-A0A7G1I4J2-F1
#
_cell.length_a   1.000
_cell.length_b   1.000
_cell.length_c   1.000
_cell.angle_alpha   90.00
_cell.angle_beta   90.00
_cell.angle_gamma   90.00
#
_symmetry.space_group_name_H-M   'P 1'
#
loop_
_entity.id
_entity.type
_entity.pdbx_description
1 polymer ?
#
loop_
_entity_poly.entity_id
_entity_poly.type
_entity_poly.pdbx_seq_one_letter_code
_entity_poly.pdbx_strand_id
1 'polypeptide(L)'
;MTVRVQRVDEGYRLGGDWEGLDSANAFLTHLAGRGFSAATVRAYAFDVANLARFLTERDVTLSEVQAPLVFDWIDWQGYAAPVGPSRAQLQPRR
;
A
#
# COMPACT_ATOMS: atom_id res chain seq x y z
N MET A 1 14.86 0.07 1.98
CA MET A 1 13.82 1.09 1.83
C MET A 1 12.77 0.96 2.92
N THR A 2 12.29 2.08 3.44
CA THR A 2 11.17 2.23 4.37
C THR A 2 10.07 3.05 3.71
N VAL A 3 8.83 2.58 3.80
CA VAL A 3 7.64 3.35 3.40
C VAL A 3 6.54 3.11 4.43
N ARG A 4 6.01 4.20 4.99
CA ARG A 4 4.96 4.15 6.01
C ARG A 4 3.92 5.23 5.79
N VAL A 5 2.66 4.87 6.02
CA VAL A 5 1.56 5.83 6.08
C VAL A 5 1.63 6.57 7.40
N GLN A 6 1.49 7.89 7.36
CA GLN A 6 1.48 8.80 8.49
C GLN A 6 0.17 9.57 8.49
N ARG A 7 -0.48 9.65 9.65
CA ARG A 7 -1.59 10.58 9.85
C ARG A 7 -1.01 11.96 10.13
N VAL A 8 -1.55 12.97 9.46
CA VAL A 8 -1.26 14.40 9.67
C VAL A 8 -2.57 15.16 9.87
N ASP A 9 -2.48 16.43 10.29
CA ASP A 9 -3.67 17.25 10.56
C ASP A 9 -4.58 17.36 9.33
N GLU A 10 -3.99 17.42 8.14
CA GLU A 10 -4.68 17.54 6.86
C GLU A 10 -5.07 16.19 6.20
N GLY A 11 -4.84 15.06 6.88
CA GLY A 11 -5.22 13.72 6.39
C GLY A 11 -4.10 12.68 6.51
N TYR A 12 -3.68 12.12 5.37
CA TYR A 12 -2.70 11.04 5.31
C TYR A 12 -1.59 11.37 4.32
N ARG A 13 -0.36 11.03 4.67
CA ARG A 13 0.82 11.14 3.81
C ARG A 13 1.70 9.91 3.92
N LEU A 14 2.60 9.74 2.97
CA LEU A 14 3.66 8.75 3.03
C LEU A 14 4.96 9.39 3.53
N GLY A 15 5.71 8.65 4.33
CA GLY A 15 7.08 9.01 4.71
C GLY A 15 8.01 7.81 4.65
N GLY A 16 9.32 8.07 4.68
CA GLY A 16 10.36 7.06 4.50
C GLY A 16 11.45 7.57 3.56
N ASP A 17 12.06 6.67 2.81
CA ASP A 17 13.15 6.93 1.85
C ASP A 17 12.85 6.39 0.43
N TRP A 18 11.58 6.11 0.13
CA TRP A 18 11.16 5.69 -1.22
C TRP A 18 11.24 6.85 -2.21
N GLU A 19 11.84 6.65 -3.38
CA GLU A 19 11.95 7.65 -4.44
C GLU A 19 10.59 8.22 -4.90
N GLY A 20 9.52 7.41 -4.84
CA GLY A 20 8.18 7.81 -5.25
C GLY A 20 7.42 8.68 -4.23
N LEU A 21 8.05 9.08 -3.10
CA LEU A 21 7.38 9.81 -2.02
C LEU A 21 6.74 11.12 -2.46
N ASP A 22 7.44 11.92 -3.26
CA ASP A 22 6.94 13.24 -3.67
C ASP A 22 5.73 13.10 -4.59
N SER A 23 5.82 12.23 -5.61
CA SER A 23 4.70 11.92 -6.51
C SER A 23 3.51 11.35 -5.76
N ALA A 24 3.75 10.45 -4.80
CA ALA A 24 2.69 9.84 -4.02
C ALA A 24 1.99 10.84 -3.09
N ASN A 25 2.75 11.73 -2.44
CA ASN A 25 2.17 12.76 -1.58
C ASN A 25 1.42 13.82 -2.41
N ALA A 26 1.92 14.18 -3.59
CA ALA A 26 1.20 15.06 -4.53
C ALA A 26 -0.14 14.45 -4.97
N PHE A 27 -0.18 13.13 -5.24
CA PHE A 27 -1.41 12.41 -5.54
C PHE A 27 -2.41 12.44 -4.38
N LEU A 28 -1.97 12.18 -3.14
CA LEU A 28 -2.84 12.22 -1.96
C LEU A 28 -3.39 13.64 -1.70
N THR A 29 -2.55 14.67 -1.83
CA THR A 29 -2.97 16.07 -1.76
C THR A 29 -3.99 16.40 -2.85
N HIS A 30 -3.80 15.88 -4.07
CA HIS A 30 -4.76 16.07 -5.16
C HIS A 30 -6.13 15.47 -4.85
N LEU A 31 -6.18 14.24 -4.30
CA LEU A 31 -7.44 13.60 -3.91
C LEU A 31 -8.16 14.40 -2.81
N ALA A 32 -7.43 14.86 -1.80
CA ALA A 32 -7.99 15.69 -0.73
C ALA A 32 -8.56 17.01 -1.28
N GLY A 33 -7.82 17.70 -2.15
CA GLY A 33 -8.27 18.94 -2.80
C GLY A 33 -9.49 18.76 -3.71
N ARG A 34 -9.72 17.56 -4.24
CA ARG A 34 -10.91 17.18 -5.03
C ARG A 34 -12.15 16.88 -4.18
N GLY A 35 -12.04 16.88 -2.85
CA GLY A 35 -13.16 16.60 -1.95
C GLY A 35 -13.43 15.11 -1.72
N PHE A 36 -12.47 14.23 -1.99
CA PHE A 36 -12.57 12.82 -1.58
C PHE A 36 -12.62 12.70 -0.06
N SER A 37 -13.37 11.70 0.44
CA SER A 37 -13.49 11.49 1.89
C SER A 37 -12.15 11.14 2.53
N ALA A 38 -11.97 11.49 3.81
CA ALA A 38 -10.76 11.12 4.56
C ALA A 38 -10.54 9.59 4.61
N ALA A 39 -11.62 8.80 4.65
CA ALA A 39 -11.54 7.34 4.60
C ALA A 39 -11.03 6.84 3.24
N THR A 40 -11.44 7.48 2.15
CA THR A 40 -10.95 7.17 0.80
C THR A 40 -9.49 7.54 0.65
N VAL A 41 -9.09 8.76 1.04
CA VAL A 41 -7.67 9.20 1.01
C VAL A 41 -6.80 8.27 1.85
N ARG A 42 -7.29 7.83 3.01
CA ARG A 42 -6.63 6.81 3.83
C ARG A 42 -6.40 5.52 3.06
N ALA A 43 -7.43 4.97 2.41
CA ALA A 43 -7.32 3.73 1.64
C ALA A 43 -6.24 3.85 0.56
N TYR A 44 -6.29 4.91 -0.25
CA TYR A 44 -5.27 5.19 -1.26
C TYR A 44 -3.86 5.33 -0.69
N ALA A 45 -3.69 5.94 0.49
CA ALA A 45 -2.38 6.02 1.13
C ALA A 45 -1.82 4.62 1.47
N PHE A 46 -2.67 3.69 1.91
CA PHE A 46 -2.27 2.30 2.15
C PHE A 46 -2.02 1.52 0.85
N ASP A 47 -2.82 1.74 -0.18
CA ASP A 47 -2.64 1.11 -1.50
C ASP A 47 -1.30 1.53 -2.12
N VAL A 48 -0.96 2.83 -2.07
CA VAL A 48 0.32 3.32 -2.57
C VAL A 48 1.49 2.83 -1.72
N ALA A 49 1.34 2.75 -0.39
CA ALA A 49 2.36 2.12 0.47
C ALA A 49 2.57 0.64 0.13
N ASN A 50 1.50 -0.07 -0.23
CA ASN A 50 1.56 -1.47 -0.65
C ASN A 50 2.27 -1.61 -2.01
N LEU A 51 1.91 -0.78 -3.00
CA LEU A 51 2.59 -0.70 -4.30
C LEU A 51 4.09 -0.41 -4.15
N ALA A 52 4.46 0.57 -3.31
CA ALA A 52 5.86 0.91 -3.05
C ALA A 52 6.68 -0.29 -2.54
N ARG A 53 6.09 -1.12 -1.66
CA ARG A 53 6.73 -2.36 -1.18
C ARG A 53 6.93 -3.37 -2.32
N PHE A 54 5.88 -3.59 -3.11
CA PHE A 54 5.93 -4.49 -4.26
C PHE A 54 7.02 -4.10 -5.27
N LEU A 55 7.12 -2.81 -5.60
CA LEU A 55 8.11 -2.29 -6.54
C LEU A 55 9.54 -2.44 -6.00
N THR A 56 9.72 -2.21 -4.70
CA THR A 56 11.03 -2.36 -4.04
C THR A 56 11.52 -3.78 -4.00
N GLU A 57 10.64 -4.74 -3.74
CA GLU A 57 11.00 -6.17 -3.77
C GLU A 57 11.49 -6.63 -5.14
N ARG A 58 11.18 -5.87 -6.20
CA ARG A 58 11.52 -6.19 -7.59
C ARG A 58 12.59 -5.26 -8.19
N ASP A 59 13.10 -4.31 -7.40
CA ASP A 59 14.05 -3.29 -7.84
C ASP A 59 13.54 -2.49 -9.07
N VAL A 60 12.26 -2.10 -9.03
CA VAL A 60 11.60 -1.32 -10.10
C VAL A 60 11.24 0.06 -9.59
N THR A 61 11.49 1.08 -10.41
CA THR A 61 11.13 2.47 -10.10
C THR A 61 9.65 2.76 -10.39
N LEU A 62 9.10 3.81 -9.78
CA LEU A 62 7.70 4.21 -10.05
C LEU A 62 7.50 4.61 -11.54
N SER A 63 8.52 5.19 -12.18
CA SER A 63 8.47 5.59 -13.59
C SER A 63 8.43 4.43 -14.58
N GLU A 64 8.85 3.24 -14.15
CA GLU A 64 8.87 2.03 -14.98
C GLU A 64 7.55 1.24 -14.91
N VAL A 65 6.58 1.69 -14.11
CA VAL A 65 5.29 1.02 -13.97
C VAL A 65 4.54 1.02 -15.30
N GLN A 66 4.27 -0.19 -15.79
CA GLN A 66 3.43 -0.45 -16.96
C GLN A 66 2.28 -1.39 -16.58
N ALA A 67 1.29 -1.51 -17.47
CA ALA A 67 0.09 -2.33 -17.21
C ALA A 67 0.40 -3.76 -16.71
N PRO A 68 1.36 -4.53 -17.29
CA PRO A 68 1.69 -5.87 -16.78
C PRO A 68 2.11 -5.87 -15.31
N LEU A 69 2.92 -4.90 -14.90
CA LEU A 69 3.42 -4.79 -13.53
C LEU A 69 2.30 -4.45 -12.53
N VAL A 70 1.26 -3.73 -12.97
CA VAL A 70 0.07 -3.47 -12.15
C VAL A 70 -0.72 -4.77 -11.91
N PHE A 71 -0.83 -5.64 -12.91
CA PHE A 71 -1.47 -6.95 -12.72
C PHE A 71 -0.65 -7.84 -11.78
N ASP A 72 0.68 -7.87 -11.95
CA ASP A 72 1.58 -8.59 -11.04
C ASP A 72 1.46 -8.09 -9.59
N TRP A 73 1.27 -6.77 -9.41
CA TRP A 73 1.04 -6.17 -8.10
C TRP A 73 -0.29 -6.61 -7.48
N ILE A 74 -1.37 -6.64 -8.26
CA ILE A 74 -2.67 -7.13 -7.80
C ILE A 74 -2.58 -8.60 -7.37
N ASP A 75 -1.91 -9.43 -8.16
CA ASP A 75 -1.72 -10.85 -7.84
C ASP A 75 -0.87 -11.02 -6.58
N TRP A 76 0.23 -10.28 -6.45
CA TRP A 76 1.12 -10.32 -5.29
C TRP A 76 0.42 -9.96 -3.98
N GLN A 77 -0.55 -9.03 -3.99
CA GLN A 77 -1.36 -8.70 -2.82
C GLN A 77 -2.15 -9.90 -2.27
N GLY A 78 -2.60 -10.80 -3.16
CA GLY A 78 -3.31 -12.02 -2.77
C GLY A 78 -2.41 -13.07 -2.11
N TYR A 79 -1.11 -13.09 -2.45
CA TYR A 79 -0.12 -14.01 -1.86
C TYR A 79 0.50 -13.50 -0.55
N ALA A 80 0.41 -12.20 -0.27
CA ALA A 80 1.01 -11.57 0.91
C ALA A 80 0.26 -11.82 2.23
N ALA A 81 -0.84 -12.57 2.23
CA ALA A 81 -1.45 -13.06 3.47
C ALA A 81 -0.52 -14.13 4.08
N PRO A 82 0.04 -13.92 5.29
CA PRO A 82 0.64 -15.04 5.99
C PRO A 82 -0.48 -16.03 6.25
N VAL A 83 -0.35 -17.25 5.74
CA VAL A 83 -1.08 -18.40 6.28
C VAL A 83 -0.54 -18.59 7.70
N GLY A 84 -1.07 -17.81 8.65
CA GLY A 84 -0.99 -18.15 10.06
C GLY A 84 -1.65 -19.51 10.24
N PRO A 85 -1.12 -20.39 11.11
CA PRO A 85 -1.68 -21.72 11.27
C PRO A 85 -3.17 -21.57 11.61
N SER A 86 -4.00 -22.16 10.75
CA SER A 86 -5.44 -22.24 10.96
C SER A 86 -5.68 -22.72 12.39
N ARG A 87 -6.29 -21.88 13.22
CA ARG A 87 -6.66 -22.21 14.59
C ARG A 87 -7.89 -23.11 14.55
N ALA A 88 -7.73 -24.30 13.96
CA ALA A 88 -8.70 -25.37 13.91
C ALA A 88 -8.08 -26.62 14.58
N GLN A 89 -7.81 -26.50 15.88
CA GLN A 89 -7.83 -27.65 16.77
C GLN A 89 -9.03 -27.48 17.71
N LEU A 90 -10.21 -27.83 17.19
CA LEU A 90 -11.32 -28.21 18.04
C LEU A 90 -10.88 -29.45 18.82
N GLN A 91 -10.83 -29.31 20.15
CA GLN A 91 -10.51 -30.39 21.07
C GLN A 91 -11.46 -31.58 20.87
N PRO A 92 -10.98 -32.83 21.03
CA PRO A 92 -11.86 -33.98 21.04
C PRO A 92 -12.79 -33.89 22.26
N ARG A 93 -14.11 -33.91 22.02
CA ARG A 93 -15.07 -34.15 23.10
C ARG A 93 -14.88 -35.58 23.58
N ARG A 94 -14.68 -35.71 24.89
CA ARG A 94 -14.67 -36.97 25.63
C ARG A 94 -16.01 -37.70 25.52
#